data_AF-A0A1Z8VHF6-F1
#
_entry.id   AF-A0A1Z8VHF6-F1
#
_cell.length_a   1.000
_cell.length_b   1.000
_cell.length_c   1.000
_cell.angle_alpha   90.00
_cell.angle_beta   90.00
_cell.angle_gamma   90.00
#
_symmetry.space_group_name_H-M   'P 1'
#
loop_
_entity.id
_entity.type
_entity.pdbx_description
1 polymer ?
#
loop_
_entity_poly.entity_id
_entity_poly.type
_entity_poly.pdbx_seq_one_letter_code
_entity_poly.pdbx_strand_id
1 'polypeptide(L)'
;MKLRILLPPTMSGCVQRNAIPAKVEIEQKDGSRLPPEKSNPANFADLPDSERTALFALSQWCGGAVTSFLQLDLKQLGELLKLLYEVPCFFLANKPEKQIQWEDGNLIGVSEFIEIPESERPRPVREIREEQIEESTRVKAPPPEYNGPSIEVEGSTEYLRIILPSSEHPSYSDVLRILRDWNFLRDRSHRHWWWLRDESKVLDFLASHQEDFEFDFDATFTENFRRQTSFIQKAELHTSAFENGDSSEVEVRIQAGEVPGDELEHALATGKNHVRHGKKVYLLTRELKDKASRLQKRISGNPDAPLLAQTSHPIEKFQAPAMEEFLMGADPRFQPPSKWKKRSAALRDLTALPKP
;
A
#
# COMPACT_ATOMS: atom_id res chain seq x y z
N MET A 1 -17.91 4.23 -25.76
CA MET A 1 -17.73 2.87 -25.23
C MET A 1 -18.53 2.78 -23.95
N LYS A 2 -18.72 1.59 -23.37
CA LYS A 2 -19.35 1.43 -22.07
C LYS A 2 -18.61 0.42 -21.22
N LEU A 3 -18.50 0.68 -19.92
CA LEU A 3 -18.04 -0.26 -18.93
C LEU A 3 -19.15 -1.26 -18.61
N ARG A 4 -18.81 -2.54 -18.49
CA ARG A 4 -19.69 -3.59 -17.98
C ARG A 4 -18.99 -4.33 -16.85
N ILE A 5 -19.69 -4.48 -15.72
CA ILE A 5 -19.22 -5.23 -14.55
C ILE A 5 -20.23 -6.34 -14.29
N LEU A 6 -19.80 -7.58 -14.47
CA LEU A 6 -20.63 -8.75 -14.24
C LEU A 6 -20.38 -9.25 -12.81
N LEU A 7 -21.45 -9.32 -12.02
CA LEU A 7 -21.46 -9.76 -10.63
C LEU A 7 -22.03 -11.18 -10.51
N PRO A 8 -21.67 -11.92 -9.44
CA PRO A 8 -22.15 -13.29 -9.27
C PRO A 8 -23.67 -13.29 -9.06
N PRO A 9 -24.38 -14.35 -9.47
CA PRO A 9 -25.83 -14.42 -9.35
C PRO A 9 -26.33 -14.54 -7.90
N THR A 10 -25.43 -14.81 -6.95
CA THR A 10 -25.78 -14.98 -5.54
C THR A 10 -24.70 -14.36 -4.66
N MET A 11 -25.04 -13.27 -3.99
CA MET A 11 -24.11 -12.52 -3.15
C MET A 11 -23.89 -13.15 -1.77
N SER A 12 -24.87 -13.88 -1.23
CA SER A 12 -24.82 -14.43 0.14
C SER A 12 -23.57 -15.26 0.46
N GLY A 13 -23.15 -16.15 -0.46
CA GLY A 13 -21.93 -16.95 -0.31
C GLY A 13 -20.62 -16.16 -0.53
N CYS A 14 -20.68 -15.04 -1.25
CA CYS A 14 -19.53 -14.17 -1.50
C CYS A 14 -19.25 -13.25 -0.30
N VAL A 15 -20.32 -12.77 0.34
CA VAL A 15 -20.28 -11.92 1.53
C VAL A 15 -19.61 -12.64 2.71
N GLN A 16 -19.94 -13.91 2.96
CA GLN A 16 -19.32 -14.69 4.05
C GLN A 16 -17.81 -14.82 3.93
N ARG A 17 -17.28 -14.81 2.70
CA ARG A 17 -15.85 -14.95 2.42
C ARG A 17 -15.16 -13.62 2.13
N ASN A 18 -15.90 -12.51 2.18
CA ASN A 18 -15.45 -11.18 1.74
C ASN A 18 -14.73 -11.22 0.38
N ALA A 19 -15.28 -12.00 -0.55
CA ALA A 19 -14.65 -12.37 -1.81
C ALA A 19 -15.71 -12.47 -2.91
N ILE A 20 -15.81 -11.42 -3.73
CA ILE A 20 -16.84 -11.22 -4.74
C ILE A 20 -16.18 -11.28 -6.12
N PRO A 21 -16.31 -12.41 -6.85
CA PRO A 21 -15.75 -12.51 -8.19
C PRO A 21 -16.50 -11.58 -9.14
N ALA A 22 -15.79 -10.66 -9.77
CA ALA A 22 -16.33 -9.73 -10.75
C ALA A 22 -15.61 -9.90 -12.09
N LYS A 23 -16.36 -9.74 -13.19
CA LYS A 23 -15.80 -9.69 -14.53
C LYS A 23 -16.00 -8.31 -15.14
N VAL A 24 -14.95 -7.70 -15.67
CA VAL A 24 -14.98 -6.40 -16.33
C VAL A 24 -14.87 -6.60 -17.84
N GLU A 25 -15.74 -5.94 -18.59
CA GLU A 25 -15.74 -5.90 -20.05
C GLU A 25 -15.91 -4.46 -20.53
N ILE A 26 -15.30 -4.14 -21.67
CA ILE A 26 -15.47 -2.87 -22.38
C ILE A 26 -16.29 -3.12 -23.62
N GLU A 27 -17.48 -2.53 -23.67
CA GLU A 27 -18.37 -2.56 -24.83
C GLU A 27 -18.03 -1.43 -25.80
N GLN A 28 -17.71 -1.82 -27.03
CA GLN A 28 -17.37 -0.93 -28.13
C GLN A 28 -18.62 -0.37 -28.79
N LYS A 29 -18.46 0.66 -29.64
CA LYS A 29 -19.59 1.30 -30.35
C LYS A 29 -20.30 0.36 -31.32
N ASP A 30 -19.62 -0.67 -31.81
CA ASP A 30 -20.15 -1.72 -32.68
C ASP A 30 -20.85 -2.86 -31.91
N GLY A 31 -20.93 -2.76 -30.58
CA GLY A 31 -21.51 -3.79 -29.69
C GLY A 31 -20.56 -4.94 -29.37
N SER A 32 -19.34 -4.96 -29.92
CA SER A 32 -18.32 -5.95 -29.54
C SER A 32 -17.84 -5.72 -28.11
N ARG A 33 -17.45 -6.81 -27.43
CA ARG A 33 -17.00 -6.77 -26.03
C ARG A 33 -15.58 -7.24 -25.96
N LEU A 34 -14.73 -6.40 -25.40
CA LEU A 34 -13.33 -6.70 -25.23
C LEU A 34 -12.99 -6.70 -23.74
N PRO A 35 -12.12 -7.61 -23.30
CA PRO A 35 -11.54 -7.48 -21.97
C PRO A 35 -10.67 -6.21 -21.91
N PRO A 36 -10.55 -5.55 -20.74
CA PRO A 36 -9.76 -4.33 -20.58
C PRO A 36 -8.32 -4.50 -21.05
N GLU A 37 -7.68 -5.64 -20.78
CA GLU A 37 -6.29 -5.94 -21.18
C GLU A 37 -6.08 -6.06 -22.70
N LYS A 38 -7.13 -6.26 -23.49
CA LYS A 38 -7.07 -6.27 -24.97
C LYS A 38 -7.56 -4.98 -25.59
N SER A 39 -7.96 -4.01 -24.76
CA SER A 39 -8.40 -2.70 -25.21
C SER A 39 -7.22 -1.72 -25.20
N ASN A 40 -7.12 -0.83 -26.19
CA ASN A 40 -6.11 0.23 -26.16
C ASN A 40 -6.43 1.21 -25.01
N PRO A 41 -5.52 1.44 -24.04
CA PRO A 41 -5.79 2.33 -22.91
C PRO A 41 -6.16 3.76 -23.30
N ALA A 42 -5.70 4.26 -24.46
CA ALA A 42 -6.09 5.56 -24.99
C ALA A 42 -7.60 5.67 -25.21
N ASN A 43 -8.27 4.54 -25.52
CA ASN A 43 -9.70 4.49 -25.76
C ASN A 43 -10.53 4.61 -24.49
N PHE A 44 -9.94 4.43 -23.30
CA PHE A 44 -10.65 4.65 -22.04
C PHE A 44 -11.00 6.12 -21.82
N ALA A 45 -10.31 7.05 -22.49
CA ALA A 45 -10.65 8.47 -22.47
C ALA A 45 -12.07 8.75 -22.99
N ASP A 46 -12.60 7.88 -23.87
CA ASP A 46 -13.94 7.99 -24.47
C ASP A 46 -15.09 7.48 -23.55
N LEU A 47 -14.77 6.99 -22.35
CA LEU A 47 -15.77 6.59 -21.36
C LEU A 47 -16.29 7.81 -20.58
N PRO A 48 -17.54 7.75 -20.07
CA PRO A 48 -18.05 8.74 -19.13
C PRO A 48 -17.18 8.88 -17.88
N ASP A 49 -17.20 10.07 -17.25
CA ASP A 49 -16.34 10.40 -16.09
C ASP A 49 -16.45 9.40 -14.94
N SER A 50 -17.67 8.95 -14.62
CA SER A 50 -17.92 7.94 -13.59
C SER A 50 -17.29 6.59 -13.93
N GLU A 51 -17.43 6.14 -15.18
CA GLU A 51 -16.87 4.89 -15.68
C GLU A 51 -15.33 4.94 -15.77
N ARG A 52 -14.75 6.08 -16.16
CA ARG A 52 -13.29 6.30 -16.13
C ARG A 52 -12.74 6.27 -14.71
N THR A 53 -13.43 6.92 -13.78
CA THR A 53 -13.04 6.94 -12.37
C THR A 53 -13.12 5.54 -11.78
N ALA A 54 -14.16 4.77 -12.11
CA ALA A 54 -14.29 3.37 -11.72
C ALA A 54 -13.16 2.50 -12.32
N LEU A 55 -12.82 2.66 -13.60
CA LEU A 55 -11.69 1.93 -14.20
C LEU A 55 -10.36 2.30 -13.56
N PHE A 56 -10.16 3.58 -13.20
CA PHE A 56 -8.98 4.01 -12.48
C PHE A 56 -8.91 3.33 -11.10
N ALA A 57 -9.99 3.34 -10.33
CA ALA A 57 -10.05 2.64 -9.04
C ALA A 57 -9.76 1.13 -9.18
N LEU A 58 -10.40 0.47 -10.15
CA LEU A 58 -10.14 -0.94 -10.48
C LEU A 58 -8.67 -1.18 -10.84
N SER A 59 -8.03 -0.26 -11.59
CA SER A 59 -6.61 -0.37 -11.94
C SER A 59 -5.71 -0.29 -10.71
N GLN A 60 -6.02 0.57 -9.74
CA GLN A 60 -5.25 0.70 -8.50
C GLN A 60 -5.35 -0.59 -7.66
N TRP A 61 -6.54 -1.18 -7.59
CA TRP A 61 -6.74 -2.45 -6.88
C TRP A 61 -6.09 -3.65 -7.59
N CYS A 62 -5.84 -3.54 -8.89
CA CYS A 62 -5.19 -4.55 -9.72
C CYS A 62 -3.70 -4.25 -10.00
N GLY A 63 -3.05 -3.38 -9.21
CA GLY A 63 -1.59 -3.15 -9.32
C GLY A 63 -1.15 -2.30 -10.52
N GLY A 64 -2.05 -1.51 -11.10
CA GLY A 64 -1.78 -0.54 -12.17
C GLY A 64 -2.36 -0.90 -13.54
N ALA A 65 -2.90 -2.10 -13.73
CA ALA A 65 -3.57 -2.52 -14.96
C ALA A 65 -4.92 -3.18 -14.64
N VAL A 66 -5.97 -2.86 -15.38
CA VAL A 66 -7.31 -3.48 -15.18
C VAL A 66 -7.33 -4.84 -15.85
N THR A 67 -7.64 -5.89 -15.10
CA THR A 67 -7.87 -7.25 -15.63
C THR A 67 -9.36 -7.51 -15.83
N SER A 68 -9.70 -8.36 -16.79
CA SER A 68 -11.07 -8.77 -17.06
C SER A 68 -11.71 -9.58 -15.94
N PHE A 69 -10.94 -10.24 -15.08
CA PHE A 69 -11.44 -10.96 -13.91
C PHE A 69 -10.70 -10.48 -12.66
N LEU A 70 -11.46 -10.19 -11.62
CA LEU A 70 -10.93 -9.78 -10.32
C LEU A 70 -11.83 -10.27 -9.18
N GLN A 71 -11.28 -10.30 -7.98
CA GLN A 71 -12.02 -10.57 -6.76
C GLN A 71 -12.09 -9.30 -5.93
N LEU A 72 -13.29 -8.75 -5.77
CA LEU A 72 -13.57 -7.57 -4.96
C LEU A 72 -13.89 -7.99 -3.52
N ASP A 73 -13.43 -7.22 -2.54
CA ASP A 73 -13.98 -7.26 -1.19
C ASP A 73 -15.24 -6.38 -1.06
N LEU A 74 -15.94 -6.45 0.07
CA LEU A 74 -17.17 -5.67 0.31
C LEU A 74 -16.92 -4.16 0.28
N LYS A 75 -15.75 -3.70 0.71
CA LYS A 75 -15.40 -2.27 0.74
C LYS A 75 -15.16 -1.76 -0.68
N GLN A 76 -14.39 -2.49 -1.48
CA GLN A 76 -14.11 -2.19 -2.87
C GLN A 76 -15.40 -2.19 -3.71
N LEU A 77 -16.29 -3.16 -3.49
CA LEU A 77 -17.59 -3.16 -4.17
C LEU A 77 -18.46 -1.97 -3.74
N GLY A 78 -18.46 -1.60 -2.46
CA GLY A 78 -19.15 -0.40 -1.99
C GLY A 78 -18.60 0.90 -2.58
N GLU A 79 -17.28 1.03 -2.71
CA GLU A 79 -16.65 2.16 -3.41
C GLU A 79 -17.04 2.19 -4.90
N LEU A 80 -17.09 1.03 -5.55
CA LEU A 80 -17.49 0.90 -6.94
C LEU A 80 -18.96 1.30 -7.16
N LEU A 81 -19.87 0.91 -6.27
CA LEU A 81 -21.27 1.32 -6.32
C LEU A 81 -21.46 2.83 -6.13
N LYS A 82 -20.63 3.48 -5.30
CA LYS A 82 -20.66 4.94 -5.14
C LYS A 82 -20.18 5.66 -6.40
N LEU A 83 -19.08 5.19 -7.00
CA LEU A 83 -18.52 5.77 -8.22
C LEU A 83 -19.48 5.59 -9.42
N LEU A 84 -20.21 4.48 -9.44
CA LEU A 84 -21.12 4.10 -10.52
C LEU A 84 -22.60 4.22 -10.11
N TYR A 85 -22.90 5.14 -9.18
CA TYR A 85 -24.26 5.37 -8.69
C TYR A 85 -25.21 5.69 -9.84
N GLU A 86 -26.29 4.91 -9.96
CA GLU A 86 -27.30 4.98 -11.03
C GLU A 86 -26.74 4.79 -12.47
N VAL A 87 -25.49 4.31 -12.62
CA VAL A 87 -24.91 4.01 -13.93
C VAL A 87 -25.33 2.60 -14.40
N PRO A 88 -25.87 2.44 -15.62
CA PRO A 88 -26.36 1.17 -16.14
C PRO A 88 -25.25 0.25 -16.65
N CYS A 89 -24.32 -0.14 -15.77
CA CYS A 89 -23.11 -0.89 -16.10
C CYS A 89 -22.99 -2.24 -15.38
N PHE A 90 -23.90 -2.59 -14.47
CA PHE A 90 -23.88 -3.86 -13.73
C PHE A 90 -24.74 -4.94 -14.39
N PHE A 91 -24.22 -6.15 -14.50
CA PHE A 91 -24.88 -7.29 -15.14
C PHE A 91 -24.73 -8.57 -14.32
N LEU A 92 -25.59 -9.55 -14.55
CA LEU A 92 -25.46 -10.86 -13.91
C LEU A 92 -24.51 -11.77 -14.68
N ALA A 93 -23.52 -12.37 -14.00
CA ALA A 93 -22.56 -13.26 -14.64
C ALA A 93 -23.20 -14.50 -15.30
N ASN A 94 -24.30 -15.02 -14.75
CA ASN A 94 -25.04 -16.15 -15.34
C ASN A 94 -26.00 -15.75 -16.47
N LYS A 95 -26.30 -14.45 -16.60
CA LYS A 95 -27.13 -13.86 -17.66
C LYS A 95 -26.49 -12.55 -18.11
N PRO A 96 -25.38 -12.57 -18.87
CA PRO A 96 -24.57 -11.38 -19.17
C PRO A 96 -25.33 -10.26 -19.89
N GLU A 97 -26.44 -10.56 -20.56
CA GLU A 97 -27.33 -9.57 -21.19
C GLU A 97 -28.33 -8.91 -20.24
N LYS A 98 -28.55 -9.52 -19.07
CA LYS A 98 -29.49 -8.99 -18.08
C LYS A 98 -28.76 -7.99 -17.17
N GLN A 99 -29.02 -6.72 -17.42
CA GLN A 99 -28.58 -5.64 -16.55
C GLN A 99 -29.27 -5.74 -15.18
N ILE A 100 -28.52 -5.44 -14.12
CA ILE A 100 -29.06 -5.26 -12.77
C ILE A 100 -29.59 -3.83 -12.68
N GLN A 101 -30.81 -3.68 -12.18
CA GLN A 101 -31.47 -2.38 -12.08
C GLN A 101 -31.11 -1.68 -10.77
N TRP A 102 -31.07 -0.35 -10.83
CA TRP A 102 -31.04 0.51 -9.67
C TRP A 102 -32.47 0.87 -9.30
N GLU A 103 -32.83 0.72 -8.02
CA GLU A 103 -34.13 1.08 -7.46
C GLU A 103 -33.91 1.84 -6.15
N ASP A 104 -34.46 3.05 -6.05
CA ASP A 104 -34.27 3.96 -4.89
C ASP A 104 -32.80 4.14 -4.48
N GLY A 105 -31.89 4.25 -5.46
CA GLY A 105 -30.45 4.40 -5.22
C GLY A 105 -29.72 3.13 -4.81
N ASN A 106 -30.39 1.97 -4.81
CA ASN A 106 -29.83 0.67 -4.46
C ASN A 106 -29.78 -0.25 -5.68
N LEU A 107 -28.67 -0.98 -5.84
CA LEU A 107 -28.51 -1.98 -6.88
C LEU A 107 -29.16 -3.29 -6.41
N ILE A 108 -30.25 -3.71 -7.08
CA ILE A 108 -31.10 -4.82 -6.65
C ILE A 108 -30.29 -6.11 -6.47
N GLY A 109 -30.43 -6.77 -5.30
CA GLY A 109 -29.74 -8.02 -4.97
C GLY A 109 -28.24 -7.88 -4.65
N VAL A 110 -27.71 -6.65 -4.62
CA VAL A 110 -26.30 -6.35 -4.32
C VAL A 110 -26.19 -5.39 -3.13
N SER A 111 -26.87 -4.24 -3.18
CA SER A 111 -26.80 -3.21 -2.12
C SER A 111 -27.33 -3.68 -0.76
N GLU A 112 -28.19 -4.70 -0.73
CA GLU A 112 -28.68 -5.34 0.52
C GLU A 112 -27.54 -5.90 1.39
N PHE A 113 -26.39 -6.19 0.79
CA PHE A 113 -25.23 -6.80 1.45
C PHE A 113 -24.10 -5.81 1.70
N ILE A 114 -24.29 -4.53 1.36
CA ILE A 114 -23.23 -3.52 1.37
C ILE A 114 -23.74 -2.31 2.13
N GLU A 115 -23.07 -1.99 3.24
CA GLU A 115 -23.30 -0.72 3.93
C GLU A 115 -22.75 0.42 3.06
N ILE A 116 -23.63 1.08 2.31
CA ILE A 116 -23.31 2.32 1.60
C ILE A 116 -23.72 3.47 2.53
N PRO A 117 -22.78 4.21 3.15
CA PRO A 117 -23.12 5.46 3.82
C PRO A 117 -23.80 6.39 2.82
N GLU A 118 -24.99 6.91 3.15
CA GLU A 118 -25.73 7.86 2.30
C GLU A 118 -24.83 9.01 1.88
N SER A 119 -24.66 9.22 0.57
CA SER A 119 -23.90 10.36 0.06
C SER A 119 -24.78 11.61 0.10
N GLU A 120 -24.35 12.65 0.81
CA GLU A 120 -24.91 14.00 0.67
C GLU A 120 -24.78 14.44 -0.80
N ARG A 121 -25.92 14.62 -1.47
CA ARG A 121 -25.96 15.10 -2.85
C ARG A 121 -25.42 16.54 -2.93
N PRO A 122 -24.57 16.89 -3.90
CA PRO A 122 -24.10 18.25 -4.07
C PRO A 122 -25.26 19.15 -4.52
N ARG A 123 -25.61 20.17 -3.72
CA ARG A 123 -26.59 21.19 -4.12
C ARG A 123 -25.92 22.22 -5.04
N PRO A 124 -26.63 22.74 -6.06
CA PRO A 124 -26.11 23.79 -6.91
C PRO A 124 -25.92 25.09 -6.12
N VAL A 125 -24.82 25.78 -6.42
CA VAL A 125 -24.40 27.06 -5.82
C VAL A 125 -25.56 28.06 -5.87
N ARG A 126 -26.07 28.47 -4.71
CA ARG A 126 -26.98 29.60 -4.55
C ARG A 126 -26.30 30.67 -3.71
N GLU A 127 -26.43 31.91 -4.18
CA GLU A 127 -25.91 33.12 -3.57
C GLU A 127 -26.25 33.22 -2.08
N ILE A 128 -25.26 33.70 -1.32
CA ILE A 128 -25.30 33.85 0.13
C ILE A 128 -26.39 34.85 0.49
N ARG A 129 -27.42 34.37 1.19
CA ARG A 129 -28.26 35.23 2.04
C ARG A 129 -28.05 34.82 3.48
N GLU A 130 -27.59 35.80 4.26
CA GLU A 130 -27.43 35.76 5.70
C GLU A 130 -28.78 35.46 6.36
N GLU A 131 -29.02 34.21 6.72
CA GLU A 131 -30.01 33.87 7.73
C GLU A 131 -29.30 33.09 8.82
N GLN A 132 -29.35 33.68 10.02
CA GLN A 132 -28.78 33.18 11.26
C GLN A 132 -29.45 31.86 11.61
N ILE A 133 -28.84 30.76 11.16
CA ILE A 133 -29.10 29.44 11.71
C ILE A 133 -28.11 29.29 12.84
N GLU A 134 -28.60 29.33 14.08
CA GLU A 134 -27.83 28.88 15.24
C GLU A 134 -27.46 27.42 15.01
N GLU A 135 -26.29 27.20 14.41
CA GLU A 135 -25.61 25.92 14.46
C GLU A 135 -25.45 25.59 15.93
N SER A 136 -26.24 24.61 16.41
CA SER A 136 -25.71 23.68 17.39
C SER A 136 -24.55 22.96 16.72
N THR A 137 -23.41 23.65 16.68
CA THR A 137 -22.09 23.04 16.65
C THR A 137 -22.01 22.20 17.91
N ARG A 138 -22.55 20.97 17.85
CA ARG A 138 -21.83 19.89 18.49
C ARG A 138 -20.54 19.76 17.71
N VAL A 139 -19.59 20.64 18.07
CA VAL A 139 -18.18 20.32 18.05
C VAL A 139 -18.14 18.87 18.53
N LYS A 140 -17.83 17.92 17.63
CA LYS A 140 -17.38 16.61 18.09
C LYS A 140 -16.26 16.98 19.04
N ALA A 141 -16.51 16.78 20.33
CA ALA A 141 -15.49 17.04 21.33
C ALA A 141 -14.22 16.39 20.80
N PRO A 142 -13.07 17.10 20.81
CA PRO A 142 -11.81 16.45 20.48
C PRO A 142 -11.79 15.11 21.22
N PRO A 143 -11.37 14.01 20.55
CA PRO A 143 -11.33 12.71 21.20
C PRO A 143 -10.70 12.91 22.57
N PRO A 144 -11.32 12.38 23.64
CA PRO A 144 -10.91 12.70 25.00
C PRO A 144 -9.40 12.52 25.11
N GLU A 145 -8.73 13.58 25.53
CA GLU A 145 -7.27 13.60 25.62
C GLU A 145 -6.88 12.47 26.58
N TYR A 146 -6.19 11.47 26.04
CA TYR A 146 -5.84 10.29 26.81
C TYR A 146 -4.73 10.66 27.79
N ASN A 147 -5.10 10.78 29.06
CA ASN A 147 -4.18 11.11 30.15
C ASN A 147 -3.64 9.87 30.89
N GLY A 148 -3.74 8.69 30.27
CA GLY A 148 -3.25 7.45 30.84
C GLY A 148 -1.79 7.16 30.50
N PRO A 149 -1.22 6.06 31.02
CA PRO A 149 0.15 5.67 30.71
C PRO A 149 0.29 5.27 29.23
N SER A 150 1.45 5.56 28.64
CA SER A 150 1.78 5.11 27.27
C SER A 150 1.96 3.59 27.20
N ILE A 151 2.00 3.06 25.99
CA ILE A 151 2.40 1.67 25.76
C ILE A 151 3.88 1.53 26.10
N GLU A 152 4.25 0.54 26.91
CA GLU A 152 5.66 0.30 27.27
C GLU A 152 6.20 -0.95 26.56
N VAL A 153 7.41 -0.84 26.02
CA VAL A 153 8.16 -1.96 25.43
C VAL A 153 9.40 -2.25 26.27
N GLU A 154 9.50 -3.48 26.74
CA GLU A 154 10.56 -3.98 27.62
C GLU A 154 11.06 -5.34 27.14
N GLY A 155 12.30 -5.69 27.43
CA GLY A 155 12.82 -7.03 27.20
C GLY A 155 14.22 -7.08 26.59
N SER A 156 14.43 -8.09 25.76
CA SER A 156 15.70 -8.43 25.11
C SER A 156 15.43 -9.10 23.76
N THR A 157 16.45 -9.64 23.09
CA THR A 157 16.22 -10.46 21.90
C THR A 157 15.52 -11.78 22.22
N GLU A 158 15.69 -12.35 23.42
CA GLU A 158 15.09 -13.64 23.80
C GLU A 158 13.59 -13.57 24.10
N TYR A 159 13.13 -12.39 24.55
CA TYR A 159 11.75 -12.15 24.88
C TYR A 159 11.42 -10.66 24.75
N LEU A 160 10.18 -10.38 24.33
CA LEU A 160 9.63 -9.04 24.32
C LEU A 160 8.40 -9.00 25.22
N ARG A 161 8.32 -7.97 26.06
CA ARG A 161 7.14 -7.66 26.88
C ARG A 161 6.57 -6.33 26.40
N ILE A 162 5.30 -6.35 26.05
CA ILE A 162 4.53 -5.14 25.75
C ILE A 162 3.50 -4.94 26.84
N ILE A 163 3.54 -3.79 27.52
CA ILE A 163 2.52 -3.38 28.47
C ILE A 163 1.50 -2.54 27.71
N LEU A 164 0.33 -3.13 27.49
CA LEU A 164 -0.80 -2.49 26.83
C LEU A 164 -1.75 -1.93 27.91
N PRO A 165 -1.78 -0.60 28.12
CA PRO A 165 -2.27 0.02 29.35
C PRO A 165 -3.79 -0.07 29.53
N SER A 166 -4.59 0.64 28.73
CA SER A 166 -6.05 0.67 28.86
C SER A 166 -6.71 0.55 27.49
N SER A 167 -7.92 0.00 27.45
CA SER A 167 -8.78 0.03 26.26
C SER A 167 -9.16 1.46 25.83
N GLU A 168 -8.94 2.44 26.69
CA GLU A 168 -9.12 3.86 26.40
C GLU A 168 -7.93 4.47 25.63
N HIS A 169 -6.78 3.78 25.56
CA HIS A 169 -5.64 4.26 24.79
C HIS A 169 -6.00 4.33 23.30
N PRO A 170 -5.73 5.44 22.58
CA PRO A 170 -6.15 5.62 21.19
C PRO A 170 -5.74 4.47 20.26
N SER A 171 -4.50 3.99 20.41
CA SER A 171 -3.94 2.90 19.61
C SER A 171 -4.22 1.48 20.16
N TYR A 172 -5.08 1.33 21.18
CA TYR A 172 -5.27 0.05 21.86
C TYR A 172 -5.73 -1.07 20.91
N SER A 173 -6.73 -0.80 20.07
CA SER A 173 -7.30 -1.80 19.16
C SER A 173 -6.30 -2.26 18.11
N ASP A 174 -5.52 -1.34 17.56
CA ASP A 174 -4.54 -1.65 16.51
C ASP A 174 -3.36 -2.43 17.07
N VAL A 175 -2.85 -2.01 18.23
CA VAL A 175 -1.77 -2.72 18.93
C VAL A 175 -2.25 -4.10 19.37
N LEU A 176 -3.47 -4.23 19.91
CA LEU A 176 -4.02 -5.53 20.29
C LEU A 176 -4.16 -6.48 19.09
N ARG A 177 -4.50 -5.97 17.90
CA ARG A 177 -4.52 -6.77 16.66
C ARG A 177 -3.12 -7.28 16.32
N ILE A 178 -2.12 -6.39 16.30
CA ILE A 178 -0.71 -6.75 16.05
C ILE A 178 -0.23 -7.83 17.04
N LEU A 179 -0.50 -7.65 18.34
CA LEU A 179 -0.12 -8.61 19.38
C LEU A 179 -0.75 -10.00 19.15
N ARG A 180 -2.00 -10.06 18.69
CA ARG A 180 -2.68 -11.31 18.38
C ARG A 180 -2.11 -11.97 17.13
N ASP A 181 -1.87 -11.20 16.08
CA ASP A 181 -1.33 -11.70 14.81
C ASP A 181 0.06 -12.32 15.00
N TRP A 182 0.86 -11.74 15.91
CA TRP A 182 2.17 -12.25 16.29
C TRP A 182 2.16 -13.29 17.43
N ASN A 183 0.98 -13.74 17.85
CA ASN A 183 0.79 -14.75 18.89
C ASN A 183 1.45 -14.39 20.24
N PHE A 184 1.40 -13.12 20.64
CA PHE A 184 1.80 -12.73 21.99
C PHE A 184 0.89 -13.40 23.03
N LEU A 185 1.52 -13.93 24.08
CA LEU A 185 0.84 -14.55 25.20
C LEU A 185 0.48 -13.50 26.24
N ARG A 186 -0.80 -13.34 26.51
CA ARG A 186 -1.27 -12.48 27.59
C ARG A 186 -0.96 -13.11 28.95
N ASP A 187 -0.38 -12.33 29.84
CA ASP A 187 -0.07 -12.77 31.20
C ASP A 187 -1.36 -12.99 32.02
N ARG A 188 -1.39 -14.07 32.81
CA ARG A 188 -2.57 -14.46 33.60
C ARG A 188 -2.76 -13.58 34.83
N SER A 189 -1.67 -13.16 35.45
CA SER A 189 -1.66 -12.35 36.68
C SER A 189 -1.67 -10.85 36.35
N HIS A 190 -1.01 -10.46 35.26
CA HIS A 190 -0.92 -9.08 34.82
C HIS A 190 -1.58 -8.91 33.46
N ARG A 191 -2.90 -8.70 33.43
CA ARG A 191 -3.71 -8.69 32.19
C ARG A 191 -3.33 -7.60 31.17
N HIS A 192 -2.46 -6.67 31.52
CA HIS A 192 -1.92 -5.64 30.63
C HIS A 192 -0.60 -6.07 29.97
N TRP A 193 0.01 -7.18 30.41
CA TRP A 193 1.30 -7.65 29.92
C TRP A 193 1.10 -8.70 28.84
N TRP A 194 1.81 -8.50 27.74
CA TRP A 194 1.84 -9.38 26.59
C TRP A 194 3.27 -9.81 26.32
N TRP A 195 3.47 -11.11 26.15
CA TRP A 195 4.78 -11.71 26.04
C TRP A 195 4.97 -12.36 24.68
N LEU A 196 6.01 -11.98 23.97
CA LEU A 196 6.58 -12.75 22.88
C LEU A 196 7.86 -13.40 23.37
N ARG A 197 8.01 -14.68 23.06
CA ARG A 197 9.21 -15.48 23.34
C ARG A 197 9.67 -16.05 22.02
N ASP A 198 10.92 -16.51 22.00
CA ASP A 198 11.67 -16.98 20.84
C ASP A 198 12.43 -15.83 20.17
N GLU A 199 13.75 -16.00 20.09
CA GLU A 199 14.66 -14.97 19.61
C GLU A 199 14.39 -14.60 18.14
N SER A 200 14.11 -15.59 17.29
CA SER A 200 13.80 -15.37 15.88
C SER A 200 12.51 -14.56 15.75
N LYS A 201 11.46 -14.95 16.50
CA LYS A 201 10.17 -14.24 16.46
C LYS A 201 10.28 -12.81 16.96
N VAL A 202 11.03 -12.58 18.04
CA VAL A 202 11.24 -11.23 18.58
C VAL A 202 11.95 -10.36 17.56
N LEU A 203 13.02 -10.84 16.92
CA LEU A 203 13.72 -10.08 15.90
C LEU A 203 12.85 -9.80 14.67
N ASP A 204 12.09 -10.79 14.21
CA ASP A 204 11.19 -10.62 13.08
C ASP A 204 10.06 -9.62 13.39
N PHE A 205 9.57 -9.60 14.63
CA PHE A 205 8.60 -8.64 15.12
C PHE A 205 9.18 -7.22 15.14
N LEU A 206 10.37 -7.05 15.72
CA LEU A 206 11.05 -5.75 15.77
C LEU A 206 11.32 -5.22 14.36
N ALA A 207 11.77 -6.08 13.43
CA ALA A 207 11.97 -5.68 12.04
C ALA A 207 10.67 -5.20 11.36
N SER A 208 9.52 -5.73 11.78
CA SER A 208 8.23 -5.46 11.13
C SER A 208 7.46 -4.30 11.76
N HIS A 209 7.62 -4.06 13.07
CA HIS A 209 6.74 -3.18 13.85
C HIS A 209 7.45 -2.21 14.80
N GLN A 210 8.77 -2.23 14.95
CA GLN A 210 9.43 -1.31 15.89
C GLN A 210 9.13 0.17 15.60
N GLU A 211 9.13 0.55 14.32
CA GLU A 211 8.83 1.93 13.90
C GLU A 211 7.37 2.29 14.13
N ASP A 212 6.43 1.38 13.86
CA ASP A 212 5.00 1.56 14.19
C ASP A 212 4.85 1.87 15.69
N PHE A 213 5.56 1.13 16.56
CA PHE A 213 5.54 1.37 18.00
C PHE A 213 6.18 2.70 18.39
N GLU A 214 7.31 3.08 17.77
CA GLU A 214 8.04 4.30 18.12
C GLU A 214 7.33 5.57 17.63
N PHE A 215 6.76 5.56 16.43
CA PHE A 215 6.24 6.77 15.77
C PHE A 215 4.71 6.83 15.69
N ASP A 216 4.02 5.70 15.50
CA ASP A 216 2.56 5.70 15.31
C ASP A 216 1.81 5.45 16.62
N PHE A 217 2.40 4.67 17.52
CA PHE A 217 1.76 4.29 18.80
C PHE A 217 2.33 5.03 20.01
N ASP A 218 3.33 5.89 19.81
CA ASP A 218 4.01 6.65 20.86
C ASP A 218 4.44 5.77 22.06
N ALA A 219 4.97 4.58 21.74
CA ALA A 219 5.35 3.60 22.73
C ALA A 219 6.71 3.96 23.36
N THR A 220 6.77 3.87 24.68
CA THR A 220 7.99 4.10 25.45
C THR A 220 8.83 2.83 25.50
N PHE A 221 10.00 2.86 24.85
CA PHE A 221 11.01 1.82 24.99
C PHE A 221 11.89 2.07 26.22
N THR A 222 11.89 1.11 27.13
CA THR A 222 12.64 1.15 28.39
C THR A 222 14.15 1.20 28.18
N GLU A 223 14.88 1.75 29.16
CA GLU A 223 16.35 1.81 29.11
C GLU A 223 16.99 0.41 29.13
N ASN A 224 16.39 -0.54 29.85
CA ASN A 224 16.85 -1.92 29.85
C ASN A 224 16.71 -2.55 28.46
N PHE A 225 15.57 -2.36 27.78
CA PHE A 225 15.40 -2.81 26.40
C PHE A 225 16.46 -2.21 25.48
N ARG A 226 16.68 -0.89 25.54
CA ARG A 226 17.66 -0.20 24.68
C ARG A 226 19.07 -0.75 24.88
N ARG A 227 19.47 -1.02 26.13
CA ARG A 227 20.76 -1.65 26.45
C ARG A 227 20.85 -3.09 25.95
N GLN A 228 19.80 -3.90 26.14
CA GLN A 228 19.76 -5.30 25.73
C GLN A 228 19.67 -5.49 24.20
N THR A 229 19.32 -4.44 23.46
CA THR A 229 19.16 -4.47 21.99
C THR A 229 20.15 -3.57 21.26
N SER A 230 21.16 -3.01 21.95
CA SER A 230 22.09 -2.03 21.38
C SER A 230 22.98 -2.56 20.24
N PHE A 231 23.08 -3.89 20.09
CA PHE A 231 23.84 -4.53 19.01
C PHE A 231 23.00 -4.77 17.74
N ILE A 232 21.70 -4.47 17.79
CA ILE A 232 20.81 -4.53 16.64
C ILE A 232 21.05 -3.29 15.77
N GLN A 233 21.17 -3.51 14.47
CA GLN A 233 21.26 -2.47 13.46
C GLN A 233 20.17 -2.69 12.40
N LYS A 234 19.80 -1.65 11.67
CA LYS A 234 18.92 -1.78 10.51
C LYS A 234 19.78 -2.00 9.27
N ALA A 235 19.33 -2.88 8.37
CA ALA A 235 19.88 -2.93 7.03
C ALA A 235 19.44 -1.67 6.26
N GLU A 236 20.20 -1.29 5.26
CA GLU A 236 19.99 -0.07 4.51
C GLU A 236 19.91 -0.35 3.01
N LEU A 237 19.12 0.46 2.31
CA LEU A 237 19.10 0.46 0.86
C LEU A 237 20.25 1.33 0.37
N HIS A 238 21.03 0.80 -0.56
CA HIS A 238 22.04 1.53 -1.29
C HIS A 238 21.76 1.45 -2.78
N THR A 239 21.85 2.59 -3.46
CA THR A 239 21.72 2.65 -4.91
C THR A 239 22.95 3.31 -5.51
N SER A 240 23.42 2.76 -6.63
CA SER A 240 24.53 3.33 -7.38
C SER A 240 24.21 3.29 -8.87
N ALA A 241 24.86 4.16 -9.64
CA ALA A 241 24.68 4.20 -11.08
C ALA A 241 26.03 4.37 -11.76
N PHE A 242 26.26 3.62 -12.84
CA PHE A 242 27.48 3.63 -13.62
C PHE A 242 27.15 3.88 -15.09
N GLU A 243 28.01 4.60 -15.81
CA GLU A 243 27.82 4.81 -17.25
C GLU A 243 28.40 3.63 -18.02
N ASN A 244 27.59 3.00 -18.85
CA ASN A 244 27.99 1.89 -19.71
C ASN A 244 27.61 2.19 -21.17
N GLY A 245 28.55 2.80 -21.89
CA GLY A 245 28.38 3.16 -23.30
C GLY A 245 27.21 4.12 -23.52
N ASP A 246 26.16 3.62 -24.16
CA ASP A 246 24.93 4.36 -24.45
C ASP A 246 23.83 4.23 -23.38
N SER A 247 24.05 3.47 -22.32
CA SER A 247 23.10 3.33 -21.21
C SER A 247 23.76 3.67 -19.88
N SER A 248 22.96 3.90 -18.86
CA SER A 248 23.44 3.97 -17.49
C SER A 248 22.94 2.74 -16.74
N GLU A 249 23.84 1.99 -16.15
CA GLU A 249 23.50 0.81 -15.36
C GLU A 249 23.25 1.23 -13.91
N VAL A 250 22.05 0.95 -13.40
CA VAL A 250 21.68 1.26 -12.02
C VAL A 250 21.67 -0.03 -11.22
N GLU A 251 22.44 -0.01 -10.14
CA GLU A 251 22.51 -1.07 -9.16
C GLU A 251 21.70 -0.68 -7.91
N VAL A 252 20.87 -1.60 -7.45
CA VAL A 252 20.14 -1.52 -6.19
C VAL A 252 20.61 -2.64 -5.30
N ARG A 253 21.07 -2.32 -4.08
CA ARG A 253 21.60 -3.30 -3.13
C ARG A 253 21.08 -3.05 -1.73
N ILE A 254 20.64 -4.11 -1.04
CA ILE A 254 20.42 -4.11 0.40
C ILE A 254 21.76 -4.40 1.08
N GLN A 255 22.18 -3.52 1.99
CA GLN A 255 23.42 -3.63 2.73
C GLN A 255 23.15 -3.79 4.23
N ALA A 256 23.89 -4.70 4.85
CA ALA A 256 23.78 -5.01 6.27
C ALA A 256 25.18 -5.20 6.86
N GLY A 257 25.92 -4.10 7.05
CA GLY A 257 27.32 -4.16 7.46
C GLY A 257 28.17 -5.01 6.51
N GLU A 258 28.85 -6.03 7.04
CA GLU A 258 29.71 -6.96 6.29
C GLU A 258 29.01 -8.28 5.92
N VAL A 259 27.68 -8.37 6.09
CA VAL A 259 26.92 -9.58 5.74
C VAL A 259 27.11 -9.91 4.23
N PRO A 260 27.50 -11.15 3.89
CA PRO A 260 27.59 -11.61 2.51
C PRO A 260 26.25 -11.52 1.75
N GLY A 261 26.32 -11.22 0.45
CA GLY A 261 25.13 -11.03 -0.38
C GLY A 261 24.25 -12.28 -0.51
N ASP A 262 24.84 -13.47 -0.52
CA ASP A 262 24.15 -14.75 -0.55
C ASP A 262 23.38 -15.06 0.75
N GLU A 263 23.92 -14.68 1.91
CA GLU A 263 23.20 -14.77 3.19
C GLU A 263 21.97 -13.84 3.22
N LEU A 264 22.09 -12.62 2.69
CA LEU A 264 20.98 -11.68 2.55
C LEU A 264 19.92 -12.21 1.58
N GLU A 265 20.34 -12.73 0.43
CA GLU A 265 19.46 -13.32 -0.57
C GLU A 265 18.68 -14.50 0.02
N HIS A 266 19.36 -15.40 0.74
CA HIS A 266 18.72 -16.52 1.41
C HIS A 266 17.73 -16.05 2.49
N ALA A 267 18.05 -15.02 3.28
CA ALA A 267 17.13 -14.48 4.27
C ALA A 267 15.85 -13.92 3.62
N LEU A 268 15.99 -13.15 2.53
CA LEU A 268 14.86 -12.62 1.77
C LEU A 268 14.02 -13.75 1.16
N ALA A 269 14.66 -14.74 0.53
CA ALA A 269 13.98 -15.87 -0.10
C ALA A 269 13.23 -16.76 0.91
N THR A 270 13.74 -16.89 2.14
CA THR A 270 13.10 -17.65 3.23
C THR A 270 12.09 -16.84 4.03
N GLY A 271 11.91 -15.55 3.72
CA GLY A 271 11.00 -14.65 4.42
C GLY A 271 11.46 -14.26 5.84
N LYS A 272 12.74 -14.47 6.17
CA LYS A 272 13.33 -13.98 7.43
C LYS A 272 13.49 -12.47 7.38
N ASN A 273 13.20 -11.80 8.49
CA ASN A 273 13.31 -10.34 8.57
C ASN A 273 14.57 -9.89 9.32
N HIS A 274 15.51 -10.80 9.57
CA HIS A 274 16.77 -10.49 10.22
C HIS A 274 17.90 -11.41 9.76
N VAL A 275 19.13 -10.91 9.86
CA VAL A 275 20.36 -11.68 9.61
C VAL A 275 21.36 -11.43 10.75
N ARG A 276 22.12 -12.45 11.12
CA ARG A 276 23.20 -12.35 12.10
C ARG A 276 24.54 -12.39 11.42
N HIS A 277 25.42 -11.45 11.77
CA HIS A 277 26.78 -11.48 11.28
C HIS A 277 27.75 -10.91 12.34
N GLY A 278 28.75 -11.71 12.70
CA GLY A 278 29.64 -11.42 13.82
C GLY A 278 28.88 -11.26 15.14
N LYS A 279 29.04 -10.11 15.80
CA LYS A 279 28.38 -9.77 17.08
C LYS A 279 27.12 -8.91 16.91
N LYS A 280 26.67 -8.72 15.66
CA LYS A 280 25.56 -7.83 15.34
C LYS A 280 24.41 -8.59 14.74
N VAL A 281 23.23 -8.00 14.88
CA VAL A 281 21.99 -8.44 14.22
C VAL A 281 21.54 -7.31 13.32
N TYR A 282 21.20 -7.63 12.08
CA TYR A 282 20.70 -6.68 11.09
C TYR A 282 19.23 -6.97 10.80
N LEU A 283 18.36 -5.99 11.02
CA LEU A 283 16.94 -6.09 10.71
C LEU A 283 16.69 -5.70 9.26
N LEU A 284 16.00 -6.58 8.54
CA LEU A 284 15.44 -6.33 7.22
C LEU A 284 14.03 -5.75 7.43
N THR A 285 13.96 -4.45 7.66
CA THR A 285 12.70 -3.81 8.09
C THR A 285 11.62 -3.90 7.02
N ARG A 286 10.35 -3.84 7.43
CA ARG A 286 9.22 -3.78 6.48
C ARG A 286 9.38 -2.60 5.52
N GLU A 287 9.67 -1.41 6.04
CA GLU A 287 9.90 -0.21 5.22
C GLU A 287 11.01 -0.42 4.18
N LEU A 288 12.16 -0.98 4.59
CA LEU A 288 13.28 -1.28 3.69
C LEU A 288 12.85 -2.21 2.55
N LYS A 289 12.17 -3.32 2.88
CA LYS A 289 11.75 -4.31 1.89
C LYS A 289 10.73 -3.74 0.91
N ASP A 290 9.76 -2.96 1.41
CA ASP A 290 8.76 -2.31 0.57
C ASP A 290 9.41 -1.29 -0.37
N LYS A 291 10.33 -0.49 0.16
CA LYS A 291 11.07 0.53 -0.58
C LYS A 291 11.96 -0.09 -1.66
N ALA A 292 12.72 -1.13 -1.31
CA ALA A 292 13.55 -1.88 -2.24
C ALA A 292 12.72 -2.58 -3.32
N SER A 293 11.62 -3.24 -2.94
CA SER A 293 10.73 -3.95 -3.88
C SER A 293 10.08 -3.00 -4.88
N ARG A 294 9.55 -1.86 -4.41
CA ARG A 294 8.99 -0.81 -5.28
C ARG A 294 10.04 -0.28 -6.26
N LEU A 295 11.27 -0.05 -5.79
CA LEU A 295 12.35 0.45 -6.63
C LEU A 295 12.77 -0.58 -7.68
N GLN A 296 13.00 -1.84 -7.29
CA GLN A 296 13.42 -2.91 -8.20
C GLN A 296 12.36 -3.20 -9.28
N LYS A 297 11.08 -3.26 -8.91
CA LYS A 297 9.98 -3.44 -9.87
C LYS A 297 9.88 -2.29 -10.86
N ARG A 298 10.11 -1.05 -10.40
CA ARG A 298 10.05 0.13 -11.25
C ARG A 298 11.22 0.24 -12.21
N ILE A 299 12.43 -0.05 -11.74
CA ILE A 299 13.63 -0.02 -12.59
C ILE A 299 13.59 -1.15 -13.61
N SER A 300 13.21 -2.36 -13.20
CA SER A 300 13.11 -3.51 -14.11
C SER A 300 11.94 -3.43 -15.08
N GLY A 301 10.94 -2.59 -14.81
CA GLY A 301 9.68 -2.56 -15.53
C GLY A 301 8.81 -3.81 -15.34
N ASN A 302 9.15 -4.67 -14.38
CA ASN A 302 8.44 -5.91 -14.09
C ASN A 302 7.72 -5.82 -12.72
N PRO A 303 6.38 -5.73 -12.67
CA PRO A 303 5.63 -5.65 -11.42
C PRO A 303 5.69 -6.93 -10.58
N ASP A 304 6.01 -8.07 -11.20
CA ASP A 304 6.10 -9.38 -10.57
C ASP A 304 7.55 -9.76 -10.20
N ALA A 305 8.50 -8.83 -10.34
CA ALA A 305 9.89 -9.07 -9.96
C ALA A 305 9.98 -9.45 -8.47
N PRO A 306 10.66 -10.56 -8.12
CA PRO A 306 10.93 -10.89 -6.73
C PRO A 306 11.86 -9.85 -6.11
N LEU A 307 11.76 -9.67 -4.81
CA LEU A 307 12.71 -8.85 -4.06
C LEU A 307 14.03 -9.61 -3.94
N LEU A 308 15.09 -9.07 -4.52
CA LEU A 308 16.45 -9.62 -4.44
C LEU A 308 17.33 -8.73 -3.54
N ALA A 309 18.38 -9.29 -2.97
CA ALA A 309 19.35 -8.52 -2.18
C ALA A 309 20.14 -7.55 -3.05
N GLN A 310 20.35 -7.89 -4.32
CA GLN A 310 21.08 -7.07 -5.29
C GLN A 310 20.49 -7.25 -6.69
N THR A 311 20.25 -6.14 -7.39
CA THR A 311 19.89 -6.14 -8.81
C THR A 311 20.65 -5.07 -9.57
N SER A 312 20.87 -5.33 -10.85
CA SER A 312 21.44 -4.36 -11.79
C SER A 312 20.60 -4.30 -13.04
N HIS A 313 20.28 -3.09 -13.49
CA HIS A 313 19.43 -2.88 -14.65
C HIS A 313 19.94 -1.72 -15.52
N PRO A 314 19.96 -1.89 -16.85
CA PRO A 314 20.25 -0.80 -17.76
C PRO A 314 19.09 0.19 -17.78
N ILE A 315 19.42 1.48 -17.79
CA ILE A 315 18.49 2.60 -17.91
C ILE A 315 18.83 3.41 -19.14
N GLU A 316 17.82 3.64 -19.97
CA GLU A 316 17.95 4.44 -21.18
C GLU A 316 18.15 5.92 -20.86
N LYS A 317 18.89 6.63 -21.71
CA LYS A 317 19.27 8.04 -21.47
C LYS A 317 18.07 8.97 -21.24
N PHE A 318 16.92 8.68 -21.86
CA PHE A 318 15.71 9.50 -21.74
C PHE A 318 14.93 9.23 -20.43
N GLN A 319 15.13 8.08 -19.80
CA GLN A 319 14.46 7.69 -18.54
C GLN A 319 15.20 8.23 -17.30
N ALA A 320 16.49 8.55 -17.46
CA ALA A 320 17.37 9.05 -16.42
C ALA A 320 16.77 10.19 -15.55
N PRO A 321 16.16 11.26 -16.10
CA PRO A 321 15.67 12.37 -15.27
C PRO A 321 14.49 11.98 -14.36
N ALA A 322 13.64 11.06 -14.82
CA ALA A 322 12.50 10.55 -14.06
C ALA A 322 12.95 9.51 -13.02
N MET A 323 13.98 8.72 -13.33
CA MET A 323 14.52 7.74 -12.40
C MET A 323 15.34 8.39 -11.27
N GLU A 324 16.02 9.50 -11.56
CA GLU A 324 16.84 10.21 -10.59
C GLU A 324 16.06 10.64 -9.34
N GLU A 325 14.86 11.20 -9.52
CA GLU A 325 13.98 11.60 -8.40
C GLU A 325 13.57 10.40 -7.55
N PHE A 326 13.26 9.28 -8.21
CA PHE A 326 12.88 8.04 -7.55
C PHE A 326 14.05 7.42 -6.76
N LEU A 327 15.25 7.43 -7.34
CA LEU A 327 16.47 6.94 -6.70
C LEU A 327 16.86 7.79 -5.50
N MET A 328 16.78 9.12 -5.59
CA MET A 328 17.07 10.01 -4.46
C MET A 328 16.03 9.90 -3.33
N GLY A 329 14.75 9.71 -3.67
CA GLY A 329 13.74 9.40 -2.66
C GLY A 329 13.98 8.03 -2.00
N ALA A 330 14.52 7.08 -2.77
CA ALA A 330 14.80 5.74 -2.30
C ALA A 330 16.07 5.66 -1.42
N ASP A 331 17.14 6.30 -1.84
CA ASP A 331 18.41 6.42 -1.13
C ASP A 331 18.88 7.87 -1.25
N PRO A 332 18.72 8.70 -0.19
CA PRO A 332 19.15 10.09 -0.20
C PRO A 332 20.66 10.28 -0.46
N ARG A 333 21.45 9.21 -0.35
CA ARG A 333 22.89 9.22 -0.61
C ARG A 333 23.23 8.97 -2.08
N PHE A 334 22.24 8.64 -2.91
CA PHE A 334 22.42 8.42 -4.34
C PHE A 334 23.06 9.64 -5.00
N GLN A 335 24.13 9.41 -5.76
CA GLN A 335 24.77 10.44 -6.57
C GLN A 335 24.75 10.01 -8.04
N PRO A 336 24.00 10.70 -8.91
CA PRO A 336 23.99 10.36 -10.32
C PRO A 336 25.36 10.67 -10.96
N PRO A 337 25.81 9.86 -11.93
CA PRO A 337 27.02 10.14 -12.70
C PRO A 337 27.02 11.54 -13.30
N SER A 338 28.19 12.15 -13.45
CA SER A 338 28.32 13.53 -13.94
C SER A 338 27.67 13.75 -15.32
N LYS A 339 27.74 12.74 -16.21
CA LYS A 339 27.09 12.76 -17.53
C LYS A 339 25.57 12.63 -17.43
N TRP A 340 25.04 11.76 -16.57
CA TRP A 340 23.62 11.69 -16.24
C TRP A 340 23.12 13.05 -15.74
N LYS A 341 23.78 13.63 -14.73
CA LYS A 341 23.37 14.91 -14.12
C LYS A 341 23.30 16.05 -15.15
N LYS A 342 24.29 16.15 -16.04
CA LYS A 342 24.29 17.14 -17.15
C LYS A 342 23.12 16.93 -18.10
N ARG A 343 22.78 15.68 -18.43
CA ARG A 343 21.65 15.33 -19.30
C ARG A 343 20.31 15.62 -18.63
N SER A 344 20.13 15.24 -17.37
CA SER A 344 18.93 15.54 -16.60
C SER A 344 18.66 17.05 -16.52
N ALA A 345 19.71 17.85 -16.33
CA ALA A 345 19.57 19.31 -16.36
C ALA A 345 19.14 19.83 -17.73
N ALA A 346 19.74 19.34 -18.83
CA ALA A 346 19.40 19.75 -20.19
C ALA A 346 17.98 19.31 -20.62
N LEU A 347 17.49 18.18 -20.11
CA LEU A 347 16.13 17.69 -20.40
C LEU A 347 15.04 18.38 -19.56
N ARG A 348 15.39 18.85 -18.36
CA ARG A 348 14.48 19.62 -17.50
C ARG A 348 14.35 21.08 -17.95
N ASP A 349 15.37 21.61 -18.63
CA ASP A 349 15.34 22.94 -19.23
C ASP A 349 15.04 22.86 -20.74
N LEU A 350 13.76 22.88 -21.09
CA LEU A 350 13.29 22.86 -22.49
C LEU A 350 13.80 24.04 -23.32
N THR A 351 14.36 25.09 -22.70
CA THR A 351 14.97 26.22 -23.42
C THR A 351 16.43 25.98 -23.83
N ALA A 352 17.06 24.93 -23.31
CA ALA A 352 18.44 24.53 -23.61
C ALA A 352 18.56 23.47 -24.73
N LEU A 353 17.43 22.99 -25.25
CA LEU A 353 17.42 22.06 -26.39
C LEU A 353 17.79 22.81 -27.68
N PRO A 354 18.74 22.31 -28.49
CA PRO A 354 19.00 22.90 -29.80
C PRO A 354 17.72 22.84 -30.64
N LYS A 355 17.37 23.97 -31.26
CA LYS A 355 16.22 24.03 -32.17
C LYS A 355 16.45 23.09 -33.36
N PRO A 356 15.39 22.42 -33.85
CA PRO A 356 15.47 21.42 -34.91
C PRO A 356 15.96 21.98 -36.25
#